data_AF-A0A9P7QVB8-F1
#
_entry.id   AF-A0A9P7QVB8-F1
#
_cell.length_a   1.000
_cell.length_b   1.000
_cell.length_c   1.000
_cell.angle_alpha   90.00
_cell.angle_beta   90.00
_cell.angle_gamma   90.00
#
_symmetry.space_group_name_H-M   'P 1'
#
loop_
_entity.id
_entity.type
_entity.pdbx_description
1 polymer ?
#
loop_
_entity_poly.entity_id
_entity_poly.type
_entity_poly.pdbx_seq_one_letter_code
_entity_poly.pdbx_strand_id
1 'polypeptide(L)'
;MLSNILRPVLGCLLLSDGVLSALLPRGDDAGIHPWIDHDKVTAFSQNASPGLEGQLELRFNPDLYVSGGCDPYPAVDASGNLGAGLRPTGGGRSGCGDGQGGQVYARRGVSQGRVGIMYSYYFPKVRWAKGDNNGHRHYWASIVVWINRWGCEVDDTTSAWPVGVSFTTDHLAWGTANAGDITFKSSDVGVDMPTHPRMQVHDNAMAPFSGADGNKIYERTLIGWDSIPDEAIKALTDVKYEKTEVPFVEANFQRHLDAAYRESFYGGLSDQQGCVQDDAPQEPEKTEGQ
;
A
#
# COMPACT_ATOMS: atom_id res chain seq x y z
N MET A 1 8.00 -41.54 76.46
CA MET A 1 7.01 -41.93 75.43
C MET A 1 6.71 -40.70 74.63
N LEU A 2 7.32 -40.55 73.45
CA LEU A 2 7.28 -39.35 72.62
C LEU A 2 6.12 -39.44 71.62
N SER A 3 5.32 -38.38 71.60
CA SER A 3 4.22 -38.13 70.67
C SER A 3 4.76 -37.76 69.28
N ASN A 4 4.24 -38.38 68.22
CA ASN A 4 4.55 -38.00 66.83
C ASN A 4 3.26 -37.67 66.09
N ILE A 5 3.20 -36.43 65.62
CA ILE A 5 2.09 -35.79 64.89
C ILE A 5 2.30 -36.05 63.40
N LEU A 6 1.31 -36.68 62.74
CA LEU A 6 1.31 -36.90 61.29
C LEU A 6 0.52 -35.75 60.62
N ARG A 7 1.17 -34.97 59.75
CA ARG A 7 0.54 -33.94 58.92
C ARG A 7 0.10 -34.53 57.57
N PRO A 8 -1.07 -34.17 57.01
CA PRO A 8 -1.42 -34.56 55.65
C PRO A 8 -0.79 -33.60 54.64
N VAL A 9 -0.20 -34.15 53.58
CA VAL A 9 0.37 -33.41 52.45
C VAL A 9 -0.76 -33.05 51.49
N LEU A 10 -0.93 -31.74 51.25
CA LEU A 10 -1.86 -31.16 50.30
C LEU A 10 -1.25 -31.30 48.89
N GLY A 11 -1.88 -32.12 48.03
CA GLY A 11 -1.47 -32.29 46.64
C GLY A 11 -1.98 -31.15 45.77
N CYS A 12 -1.09 -30.26 45.33
CA CYS A 12 -1.36 -29.30 44.26
C CYS A 12 -1.38 -30.01 42.91
N LEU A 13 -2.56 -30.22 42.34
CA LEU A 13 -2.74 -30.52 40.92
C LEU A 13 -2.53 -29.22 40.13
N LEU A 14 -1.36 -29.07 39.52
CA LEU A 14 -1.11 -28.06 38.50
C LEU A 14 -1.68 -28.58 37.18
N LEU A 15 -2.84 -28.06 36.76
CA LEU A 15 -3.30 -28.15 35.39
C LEU A 15 -2.40 -27.21 34.57
N SER A 16 -1.45 -27.79 33.84
CA SER A 16 -0.71 -27.06 32.82
C SER A 16 -1.65 -26.83 31.63
N ASP A 17 -2.15 -25.61 31.49
CA ASP A 17 -2.74 -25.14 30.25
C ASP A 17 -1.63 -25.15 29.19
N GLY A 18 -1.59 -26.23 28.41
CA GLY A 18 -0.77 -26.30 27.21
C GLY A 18 -1.30 -25.26 26.23
N VAL A 19 -0.62 -24.12 26.15
CA VAL A 19 -0.77 -23.19 25.04
C VAL A 19 -0.40 -23.96 23.78
N LEU A 20 -1.40 -24.34 22.99
CA LEU A 20 -1.20 -24.88 21.67
C LEU A 20 -0.61 -23.74 20.82
N SER A 21 0.71 -23.63 20.82
CA SER A 21 1.44 -22.75 19.93
C SER A 21 1.22 -23.31 18.53
N ALA A 22 0.24 -22.76 17.82
CA ALA A 22 0.04 -23.05 16.41
C ALA A 22 1.31 -22.61 15.69
N LEU A 23 2.16 -23.58 15.37
CA LEU A 23 3.33 -23.41 14.53
C LEU A 23 2.85 -22.82 13.20
N LEU A 24 3.05 -21.51 13.01
CA LEU A 24 2.92 -20.88 11.70
C LEU A 24 3.80 -21.67 10.70
N PRO A 25 3.33 -21.95 9.47
CA PRO A 25 4.15 -22.64 8.49
C PRO A 25 5.46 -21.88 8.26
N ARG A 26 6.58 -22.62 8.23
CA ARG A 26 7.87 -22.08 7.78
C ARG A 26 7.85 -22.03 6.24
N GLY A 27 7.67 -20.84 5.68
CA GLY A 27 7.75 -20.57 4.24
C GLY A 27 6.51 -19.84 3.70
N ASP A 28 6.63 -19.30 2.49
CA ASP A 28 5.51 -18.67 1.77
C ASP A 28 4.42 -19.72 1.45
N ASP A 29 3.15 -19.33 1.58
CA ASP A 29 1.97 -20.18 1.37
C ASP A 29 1.03 -19.51 0.35
N ALA A 30 0.77 -20.17 -0.77
CA ALA A 30 -0.15 -19.69 -1.81
C ALA A 30 -1.60 -20.14 -1.60
N GLY A 31 -1.91 -20.88 -0.52
CA GLY A 31 -3.20 -21.52 -0.37
C GLY A 31 -3.46 -22.52 -1.49
N ILE A 32 -4.49 -22.27 -2.30
CA ILE A 32 -4.85 -23.14 -3.45
C ILE A 32 -4.27 -22.67 -4.79
N HIS A 33 -3.53 -21.55 -4.79
CA HIS A 33 -3.15 -20.86 -6.01
C HIS A 33 -1.78 -21.36 -6.52
N PRO A 34 -1.58 -21.50 -7.85
CA PRO A 34 -0.30 -21.93 -8.37
C PRO A 34 0.79 -20.87 -8.22
N TRP A 35 2.00 -21.30 -7.89
CA TRP A 35 3.21 -20.51 -8.11
C TRP A 35 3.72 -20.72 -9.53
N ILE A 36 3.98 -19.62 -10.25
CA ILE A 36 4.65 -19.62 -11.55
C ILE A 36 5.92 -18.78 -11.47
N ASP A 37 6.86 -18.98 -12.40
CA ASP A 37 8.07 -18.17 -12.45
C ASP A 37 7.73 -16.66 -12.48
N HIS A 38 8.50 -15.85 -11.76
CA HIS A 38 8.18 -14.42 -11.57
C HIS A 38 8.15 -13.63 -12.89
N ASP A 39 8.82 -14.13 -13.94
CA ASP A 39 8.88 -13.57 -15.28
C ASP A 39 7.84 -14.18 -16.25
N LYS A 40 6.91 -15.00 -15.74
CA LYS A 40 5.78 -15.59 -16.50
C LYS A 40 4.43 -15.05 -16.07
N VAL A 41 4.37 -14.29 -14.98
CA VAL A 41 3.14 -13.62 -14.54
C VAL A 41 2.78 -12.57 -15.58
N THR A 42 1.62 -12.71 -16.19
CA THR A 42 1.15 -11.75 -17.19
C THR A 42 0.56 -10.53 -16.49
N ALA A 43 1.10 -9.35 -16.78
CA ALA A 43 0.56 -8.08 -16.30
C ALA A 43 -0.86 -7.85 -16.80
N PHE A 44 -1.67 -7.17 -16.01
CA PHE A 44 -2.94 -6.65 -16.45
C PHE A 44 -2.73 -5.47 -17.39
N SER A 45 -3.63 -5.31 -18.37
CA SER A 45 -3.74 -4.06 -19.11
C SER A 45 -4.10 -2.91 -18.15
N GLN A 46 -3.72 -1.68 -18.50
CA GLN A 46 -4.12 -0.50 -17.72
C GLN A 46 -5.64 -0.45 -17.56
N ASN A 47 -6.12 -0.56 -16.32
CA ASN A 47 -7.54 -0.61 -15.98
C ASN A 47 -7.76 -0.10 -14.55
N ALA A 48 -7.92 1.21 -14.40
CA ALA A 48 -8.25 1.83 -13.11
C ALA A 48 -9.66 1.43 -12.65
N SER A 49 -9.99 1.70 -11.39
CA SER A 49 -11.33 1.46 -10.83
C SER A 49 -12.40 2.28 -11.59
N PRO A 50 -13.66 1.83 -11.70
CA PRO A 50 -14.67 2.58 -12.43
C PRO A 50 -15.03 3.92 -11.74
N GLY A 51 -15.42 4.91 -12.55
CA GLY A 51 -15.96 6.19 -12.06
C GLY A 51 -14.90 7.15 -11.51
N LEU A 52 -15.29 7.95 -10.50
CA LEU A 52 -14.44 8.97 -9.87
C LEU A 52 -13.15 8.37 -9.28
N GLU A 53 -13.25 7.15 -8.74
CA GLU A 53 -12.12 6.47 -8.10
C GLU A 53 -10.96 6.29 -9.06
N GLY A 54 -11.18 5.64 -10.22
CA GLY A 54 -10.11 5.44 -11.19
C GLY A 54 -9.62 6.73 -11.83
N GLN A 55 -10.46 7.76 -11.94
CA GLN A 55 -9.98 9.07 -12.40
C GLN A 55 -8.95 9.66 -11.42
N LEU A 56 -9.18 9.52 -10.11
CA LEU A 56 -8.22 9.96 -9.09
C LEU A 56 -6.97 9.05 -9.05
N GLU A 57 -7.14 7.73 -9.19
CA GLU A 57 -6.03 6.77 -9.29
C GLU A 57 -5.09 7.10 -10.47
N LEU A 58 -5.65 7.43 -11.64
CA LEU A 58 -4.84 7.80 -12.80
C LEU A 58 -4.18 9.18 -12.63
N ARG A 59 -4.93 10.16 -12.10
CA ARG A 59 -4.46 11.55 -11.92
C ARG A 59 -3.31 11.66 -10.92
N PHE A 60 -3.29 10.84 -9.88
CA PHE A 60 -2.30 10.94 -8.81
C PHE A 60 -1.31 9.77 -8.77
N ASN A 61 -1.24 8.96 -9.83
CA ASN A 61 -0.33 7.81 -9.92
C ASN A 61 1.14 8.26 -9.78
N PRO A 62 1.91 7.81 -8.77
CA PRO A 62 3.29 8.25 -8.59
C PRO A 62 4.21 7.93 -9.78
N ASP A 63 5.09 8.87 -10.11
CA ASP A 63 6.19 8.63 -11.05
C ASP A 63 7.34 7.93 -10.31
N LEU A 64 7.40 6.60 -10.39
CA LEU A 64 8.33 5.77 -9.62
C LEU A 64 9.65 5.49 -10.36
N TYR A 65 10.73 6.04 -9.82
CA TYR A 65 12.11 5.77 -10.23
C TYR A 65 12.73 4.61 -9.43
N VAL A 66 13.21 3.57 -10.11
CA VAL A 66 13.89 2.44 -9.43
C VAL A 66 15.38 2.71 -9.38
N SER A 67 15.84 3.36 -8.30
CA SER A 67 17.24 3.75 -8.16
C SER A 67 18.18 2.56 -7.89
N GLY A 68 17.69 1.52 -7.20
CA GLY A 68 18.41 0.32 -6.79
C GLY A 68 17.45 -0.86 -6.56
N GLY A 69 17.99 -2.07 -6.39
CA GLY A 69 17.17 -3.29 -6.26
C GLY A 69 16.46 -3.72 -7.54
N CYS A 70 15.54 -4.68 -7.40
CA CYS A 70 14.69 -5.15 -8.49
C CYS A 70 13.76 -4.06 -9.02
N ASP A 71 13.36 -4.17 -10.28
CA ASP A 71 12.23 -3.41 -10.80
C ASP A 71 10.89 -4.06 -10.35
N PRO A 72 9.75 -3.34 -10.39
CA PRO A 72 8.43 -3.92 -10.09
C PRO A 72 7.99 -4.97 -11.12
N TYR A 73 7.30 -6.01 -10.66
CA TYR A 73 6.74 -7.10 -11.47
C TYR A 73 5.24 -7.26 -11.17
N PRO A 74 4.47 -7.90 -12.05
CA PRO A 74 3.16 -8.42 -11.70
C PRO A 74 3.28 -9.49 -10.59
N ALA A 75 2.49 -9.37 -9.54
CA ALA A 75 2.46 -10.34 -8.43
C ALA A 75 1.54 -11.51 -8.73
N VAL A 76 0.48 -11.25 -9.50
CA VAL A 76 -0.60 -12.18 -9.82
C VAL A 76 -1.07 -11.92 -11.25
N ASP A 77 -1.54 -12.96 -11.95
CA ASP A 77 -2.22 -12.82 -13.24
C ASP A 77 -3.75 -12.98 -13.10
N ALA A 78 -4.48 -12.78 -14.20
CA ALA A 78 -5.95 -12.85 -14.20
C ALA A 78 -6.53 -14.23 -13.84
N SER A 79 -5.73 -15.30 -13.89
CA SER A 79 -6.16 -16.66 -13.49
C SER A 79 -5.85 -16.97 -12.02
N GLY A 80 -5.29 -16.00 -11.28
CA GLY A 80 -4.87 -16.18 -9.89
C GLY A 80 -3.51 -16.87 -9.74
N ASN A 81 -2.72 -17.04 -10.80
CA ASN A 81 -1.36 -17.56 -10.65
C ASN A 81 -0.48 -16.50 -9.99
N LEU A 82 0.26 -16.90 -8.96
CA LEU A 82 1.14 -16.02 -8.20
C LEU A 82 2.58 -16.14 -8.68
N GLY A 83 3.29 -15.02 -8.73
CA GLY A 83 4.72 -15.01 -9.03
C GLY A 83 5.54 -15.60 -7.89
N ALA A 84 6.27 -16.68 -8.15
CA ALA A 84 7.11 -17.41 -7.18
C ALA A 84 8.28 -16.59 -6.60
N GLY A 85 8.46 -15.34 -7.09
CA GLY A 85 9.52 -14.45 -6.67
C GLY A 85 10.91 -15.01 -6.99
N LEU A 86 11.92 -14.40 -6.38
CA LEU A 86 13.32 -14.80 -6.53
C LEU A 86 13.98 -15.03 -5.19
N ARG A 87 14.91 -15.99 -5.16
CA ARG A 87 15.80 -16.13 -4.01
C ARG A 87 16.69 -14.89 -3.91
N PRO A 88 16.96 -14.34 -2.70
CA PRO A 88 17.73 -13.11 -2.52
C PRO A 88 19.25 -13.29 -2.73
N THR A 89 19.64 -13.91 -3.84
CA THR A 89 21.03 -14.18 -4.24
C THR A 89 21.44 -13.33 -5.45
N GLY A 90 22.72 -13.37 -5.85
CA GLY A 90 23.25 -12.67 -7.02
C GLY A 90 23.63 -11.21 -6.76
N GLY A 91 23.41 -10.31 -7.72
CA GLY A 91 23.39 -8.85 -7.52
C GLY A 91 21.98 -8.34 -7.19
N GLY A 92 21.82 -7.07 -6.80
CA GLY A 92 20.51 -6.49 -6.44
C GLY A 92 19.45 -6.61 -7.54
N ARG A 93 19.86 -6.41 -8.82
CA ARG A 93 19.01 -6.54 -10.02
C ARG A 93 19.06 -7.90 -10.72
N SER A 94 19.85 -8.85 -10.20
CA SER A 94 20.11 -10.11 -10.90
C SER A 94 18.82 -10.94 -11.03
N GLY A 95 18.37 -11.15 -12.27
CA GLY A 95 17.13 -11.86 -12.58
C GLY A 95 15.84 -11.03 -12.46
N CYS A 96 15.92 -9.75 -12.09
CA CYS A 96 14.76 -8.90 -11.84
C CYS A 96 14.94 -7.44 -12.30
N GLY A 97 15.74 -7.22 -13.34
CA GLY A 97 16.16 -5.87 -13.78
C GLY A 97 15.50 -5.38 -15.08
N ASP A 98 14.49 -6.09 -15.58
CA ASP A 98 13.76 -5.76 -16.80
C ASP A 98 12.26 -5.50 -16.57
N GLY A 99 11.77 -5.68 -15.34
CA GLY A 99 10.41 -5.36 -14.91
C GLY A 99 9.28 -6.22 -15.51
N GLN A 100 9.50 -6.92 -16.63
CA GLN A 100 8.54 -7.77 -17.34
C GLN A 100 7.11 -7.17 -17.45
N GLY A 101 7.03 -5.88 -17.81
CA GLY A 101 5.74 -5.18 -17.92
C GLY A 101 5.12 -4.81 -16.57
N GLY A 102 5.96 -4.44 -15.58
CA GLY A 102 5.61 -4.18 -14.19
C GLY A 102 4.24 -3.53 -13.93
N GLN A 103 3.64 -3.88 -12.80
CA GLN A 103 2.27 -3.47 -12.44
C GLN A 103 2.29 -2.50 -11.26
N VAL A 104 1.36 -1.54 -11.27
CA VAL A 104 0.96 -0.76 -10.10
C VAL A 104 -0.46 -1.18 -9.69
N TYR A 105 -0.64 -1.51 -8.41
CA TYR A 105 -1.95 -1.82 -7.84
C TYR A 105 -2.43 -0.59 -7.06
N ALA A 106 -3.62 -0.10 -7.37
CA ALA A 106 -4.18 1.09 -6.75
C ALA A 106 -5.43 0.75 -5.92
N ARG A 107 -5.58 1.39 -4.76
CA ARG A 107 -6.81 1.30 -3.97
C ARG A 107 -7.04 2.61 -3.21
N ARG A 108 -8.21 3.23 -3.41
CA ARG A 108 -8.61 4.42 -2.63
C ARG A 108 -9.23 3.99 -1.31
N GLY A 109 -9.01 4.80 -0.28
CA GLY A 109 -9.65 4.63 1.02
C GLY A 109 -9.78 5.94 1.78
N VAL A 110 -10.32 5.82 2.99
CA VAL A 110 -10.45 6.94 3.93
C VAL A 110 -9.82 6.55 5.26
N SER A 111 -9.00 7.44 5.83
CA SER A 111 -8.53 7.33 7.21
C SER A 111 -8.69 8.70 7.89
N GLN A 112 -9.21 8.70 9.11
CA GLN A 112 -9.47 9.94 9.88
C GLN A 112 -10.28 10.99 9.08
N GLY A 113 -11.26 10.55 8.29
CA GLY A 113 -12.08 11.42 7.44
C GLY A 113 -11.39 11.90 6.16
N ARG A 114 -10.11 11.60 5.96
CA ARG A 114 -9.32 12.07 4.83
C ARG A 114 -9.11 10.99 3.77
N VAL A 115 -9.14 11.40 2.50
CA VAL A 115 -8.97 10.50 1.36
C VAL A 115 -7.50 10.25 1.06
N GLY A 116 -7.13 8.97 0.97
CA GLY A 116 -5.80 8.53 0.52
C GLY A 116 -5.94 7.49 -0.59
N ILE A 117 -4.99 7.50 -1.52
CA ILE A 117 -4.91 6.51 -2.60
C ILE A 117 -3.59 5.76 -2.44
N MET A 118 -3.68 4.47 -2.15
CA MET A 118 -2.51 3.60 -2.00
C MET A 118 -2.12 3.03 -3.37
N TYR A 119 -0.86 3.19 -3.73
CA TYR A 119 -0.21 2.60 -4.89
C TYR A 119 0.85 1.62 -4.41
N SER A 120 0.69 0.35 -4.78
CA SER A 120 1.53 -0.73 -4.29
C SER A 120 2.26 -1.42 -5.43
N TYR A 121 3.49 -1.83 -5.13
CA TYR A 121 4.44 -2.39 -6.09
C TYR A 121 5.01 -3.68 -5.53
N TYR A 122 5.00 -4.72 -6.35
CA TYR A 122 5.59 -6.01 -6.01
C TYR A 122 6.98 -6.16 -6.63
N PHE A 123 7.91 -6.68 -5.84
CA PHE A 123 9.26 -7.00 -6.26
C PHE A 123 9.52 -8.49 -6.01
N PRO A 124 10.06 -9.24 -6.98
CA PRO A 124 10.32 -10.68 -6.82
C PRO A 124 11.24 -11.00 -5.63
N LYS A 125 12.14 -10.08 -5.29
CA LYS A 125 13.00 -10.12 -4.10
C LYS A 125 13.40 -8.71 -3.71
N VAL A 126 13.89 -8.57 -2.49
CA VAL A 126 14.58 -7.38 -2.02
C VAL A 126 15.91 -7.74 -1.38
N ARG A 127 16.89 -6.84 -1.52
CA ARG A 127 18.22 -7.00 -0.93
C ARG A 127 18.82 -5.64 -0.61
N TRP A 128 19.26 -5.45 0.63
CA TRP A 128 19.92 -4.21 1.07
C TRP A 128 21.44 -4.35 1.20
N ALA A 129 21.98 -5.58 1.10
CA ALA A 129 23.42 -5.82 1.07
C ALA A 129 23.78 -7.17 0.41
N LYS A 130 25.09 -7.41 0.20
CA LYS A 130 25.61 -8.70 -0.28
C LYS A 130 25.49 -9.79 0.78
N GLY A 131 25.40 -11.04 0.36
CA GLY A 131 25.22 -12.21 1.23
C GLY A 131 23.77 -12.69 1.30
N ASP A 132 23.57 -13.93 1.74
CA ASP A 132 22.28 -14.63 1.69
C ASP A 132 21.31 -14.20 2.80
N ASN A 133 21.81 -13.53 3.85
CA ASN A 133 21.00 -13.04 4.97
C ASN A 133 20.57 -11.58 4.83
N ASN A 134 20.92 -10.94 3.71
CA ASN A 134 20.71 -9.50 3.50
C ASN A 134 19.64 -9.24 2.43
N GLY A 135 18.50 -9.92 2.59
CA GLY A 135 17.37 -9.84 1.70
C GLY A 135 16.36 -10.96 1.96
N HIS A 136 15.25 -10.91 1.23
CA HIS A 136 14.25 -11.97 1.23
C HIS A 136 13.55 -12.05 -0.13
N ARG A 137 12.91 -13.21 -0.35
CA ARG A 137 11.99 -13.41 -1.46
C ARG A 137 10.71 -12.62 -1.19
N HIS A 138 10.11 -12.07 -2.24
CA HIS A 138 8.91 -11.25 -2.21
C HIS A 138 9.08 -9.95 -1.42
N TYR A 139 8.68 -8.83 -2.01
CA TYR A 139 8.64 -7.57 -1.29
C TYR A 139 7.53 -6.70 -1.85
N TRP A 140 6.69 -6.20 -0.97
CA TRP A 140 5.70 -5.17 -1.30
C TRP A 140 6.16 -3.84 -0.71
N ALA A 141 6.09 -2.81 -1.55
CA ALA A 141 6.28 -1.43 -1.13
C ALA A 141 5.11 -0.59 -1.61
N SER A 142 4.77 0.44 -0.84
CA SER A 142 3.58 1.26 -1.10
C SER A 142 3.84 2.73 -0.90
N ILE A 143 3.11 3.54 -1.68
CA ILE A 143 2.99 4.98 -1.53
C ILE A 143 1.50 5.28 -1.34
N VAL A 144 1.15 6.07 -0.32
CA VAL A 144 -0.19 6.65 -0.18
C VAL A 144 -0.11 8.11 -0.56
N VAL A 145 -0.87 8.52 -1.56
CA VAL A 145 -1.06 9.93 -1.91
C VAL A 145 -2.29 10.45 -1.18
N TRP A 146 -2.07 11.39 -0.28
CA TRP A 146 -3.13 12.04 0.49
C TRP A 146 -3.61 13.27 -0.26
N ILE A 147 -4.91 13.35 -0.48
CA ILE A 147 -5.51 14.45 -1.25
C ILE A 147 -6.44 15.29 -0.39
N ASN A 148 -6.59 16.55 -0.78
CA ASN A 148 -7.67 17.41 -0.33
C ASN A 148 -8.46 17.92 -1.54
N ARG A 149 -9.68 18.39 -1.30
CA ARG A 149 -10.57 18.95 -2.33
C ARG A 149 -10.89 20.41 -2.05
N TRP A 150 -10.93 21.21 -3.13
CA TRP A 150 -11.30 22.63 -3.10
C TRP A 150 -12.53 22.88 -3.97
N GLY A 151 -13.66 23.21 -3.34
CA GLY A 151 -14.95 23.39 -4.03
C GLY A 151 -15.98 22.33 -3.70
N CYS A 152 -17.22 22.56 -4.17
CA CYS A 152 -18.39 21.76 -3.79
C CYS A 152 -18.65 20.55 -4.70
N GLU A 153 -18.12 20.55 -5.93
CA GLU A 153 -18.37 19.49 -6.90
C GLU A 153 -17.52 18.26 -6.58
N VAL A 154 -18.17 17.22 -6.03
CA VAL A 154 -17.48 16.02 -5.56
C VAL A 154 -16.93 15.15 -6.69
N ASP A 155 -17.47 15.28 -7.90
CA ASP A 155 -17.07 14.50 -9.07
C ASP A 155 -16.04 15.21 -9.95
N ASP A 156 -15.71 16.47 -9.63
CA ASP A 156 -14.65 17.21 -10.33
C ASP A 156 -13.28 16.81 -9.78
N THR A 157 -12.51 16.05 -10.56
CA THR A 157 -11.14 15.65 -10.18
C THR A 157 -10.13 16.79 -10.25
N THR A 158 -10.43 17.88 -10.97
CA THR A 158 -9.54 19.04 -11.07
C THR A 158 -9.52 19.87 -9.79
N SER A 159 -10.56 19.72 -8.96
CA SER A 159 -10.68 20.29 -7.62
C SER A 159 -9.84 19.58 -6.55
N ALA A 160 -9.30 18.38 -6.85
CA ALA A 160 -8.51 17.60 -5.91
C ALA A 160 -7.00 17.79 -6.13
N TRP A 161 -6.23 17.90 -5.04
CA TRP A 161 -4.77 18.02 -5.09
C TRP A 161 -4.07 17.22 -3.99
N PRO A 162 -2.86 16.68 -4.25
CA PRO A 162 -2.04 16.09 -3.21
C PRO A 162 -1.63 17.11 -2.16
N VAL A 163 -1.80 16.75 -0.88
CA VAL A 163 -1.36 17.56 0.27
C VAL A 163 -0.18 16.92 1.02
N GLY A 164 0.07 15.63 0.76
CA GLY A 164 1.23 14.91 1.24
C GLY A 164 1.28 13.50 0.69
N VAL A 165 2.40 12.83 0.93
CA VAL A 165 2.55 11.41 0.63
C VAL A 165 3.14 10.68 1.82
N SER A 166 2.68 9.45 2.01
CA SER A 166 3.31 8.48 2.90
C SER A 166 3.91 7.36 2.05
N PHE A 167 5.02 6.78 2.46
CA PHE A 167 5.69 5.75 1.68
C PHE A 167 6.40 4.76 2.59
N THR A 168 6.49 3.50 2.16
CA THR A 168 7.16 2.45 2.93
C THR A 168 8.68 2.65 2.90
N THR A 169 9.29 2.91 4.04
CA THR A 169 10.77 2.85 4.23
C THR A 169 11.23 1.43 4.56
N ASP A 170 10.29 0.58 4.95
CA ASP A 170 10.31 -0.88 4.94
C ASP A 170 8.84 -1.36 4.88
N HIS A 171 8.58 -2.65 4.62
CA HIS A 171 7.25 -3.21 4.33
C HIS A 171 6.12 -2.81 5.30
N LEU A 172 6.41 -2.56 6.59
CA LEU A 172 5.44 -2.06 7.59
C LEU A 172 5.80 -0.68 8.17
N ALA A 173 6.93 -0.10 7.78
CA ALA A 173 7.42 1.17 8.31
C ALA A 173 7.16 2.30 7.32
N TRP A 174 6.54 3.38 7.79
CA TRP A 174 6.10 4.49 6.94
C TRP A 174 6.90 5.76 7.18
N GLY A 175 7.54 6.26 6.13
CA GLY A 175 8.02 7.63 5.99
C GLY A 175 6.95 8.54 5.39
N THR A 176 7.16 9.85 5.47
CA THR A 176 6.18 10.86 5.06
C THR A 176 6.86 12.10 4.49
N ALA A 177 6.22 12.77 3.54
CA ALA A 177 6.64 14.05 3.01
C ALA A 177 5.41 14.93 2.75
N ASN A 178 5.47 16.22 3.11
CA ASN A 178 4.40 17.16 2.77
C ASN A 178 4.49 17.52 1.28
N ALA A 179 3.39 18.01 0.68
CA ALA A 179 3.38 18.38 -0.73
C ALA A 179 4.51 19.36 -1.12
N GLY A 180 4.89 20.29 -0.23
CA GLY A 180 6.00 21.23 -0.46
C GLY A 180 7.40 20.59 -0.53
N ASP A 181 7.55 19.37 -0.02
CA ASP A 181 8.82 18.61 -0.01
C ASP A 181 8.92 17.64 -1.21
N ILE A 182 7.93 17.63 -2.10
CA ILE A 182 7.79 16.68 -3.21
C ILE A 182 7.82 17.43 -4.53
N THR A 183 8.51 16.88 -5.51
CA THR A 183 8.41 17.34 -6.90
C THR A 183 7.36 16.53 -7.64
N PHE A 184 6.59 17.18 -8.51
CA PHE A 184 5.52 16.53 -9.27
C PHE A 184 5.82 16.60 -10.76
N LYS A 185 5.39 15.56 -11.48
CA LYS A 185 5.44 15.50 -12.94
C LYS A 185 4.04 15.70 -13.52
N SER A 186 3.95 16.39 -14.64
CA SER A 186 2.71 16.50 -15.41
C SER A 186 2.31 15.14 -15.95
N SER A 187 1.00 14.91 -16.01
CA SER A 187 0.47 13.75 -16.70
C SER A 187 0.67 13.94 -18.21
N ASP A 188 0.99 12.87 -18.93
CA ASP A 188 0.93 12.88 -20.40
C ASP A 188 -0.54 12.87 -20.90
N VAL A 189 -1.54 12.79 -19.99
CA VAL A 189 -2.97 12.74 -20.27
C VAL A 189 -3.73 13.79 -19.43
N GLY A 190 -4.37 14.77 -20.08
CA GLY A 190 -5.28 15.72 -19.43
C GLY A 190 -4.69 17.12 -19.17
N VAL A 191 -5.29 17.84 -18.21
CA VAL A 191 -4.85 19.20 -17.82
C VAL A 191 -3.39 19.18 -17.35
N ASP A 192 -2.54 20.01 -17.97
CA ASP A 192 -1.07 20.11 -17.88
C ASP A 192 -0.45 20.28 -16.48
N MET A 193 -1.24 20.16 -15.41
CA MET A 193 -0.80 20.39 -14.05
C MET A 193 -0.06 19.18 -13.48
N PRO A 194 1.12 19.40 -12.88
CA PRO A 194 1.93 18.33 -12.30
C PRO A 194 1.25 17.75 -11.05
N THR A 195 0.80 16.50 -11.19
CA THR A 195 -0.02 15.80 -10.18
C THR A 195 0.54 14.41 -9.83
N HIS A 196 1.53 13.92 -10.59
CA HIS A 196 2.22 12.67 -10.32
C HIS A 196 3.41 12.91 -9.36
N PRO A 197 3.34 12.54 -8.07
CA PRO A 197 4.46 12.73 -7.16
C PRO A 197 5.67 11.91 -7.64
N ARG A 198 6.84 12.54 -7.71
CA ARG A 198 8.09 11.87 -8.11
C ARG A 198 8.67 11.14 -6.91
N MET A 199 8.67 9.82 -7.00
CA MET A 199 9.09 8.93 -5.94
C MET A 199 10.20 8.03 -6.43
N GLN A 200 11.00 7.50 -5.52
CA GLN A 200 11.97 6.45 -5.83
C GLN A 200 11.81 5.27 -4.91
N VAL A 201 12.29 4.12 -5.38
CA VAL A 201 12.62 2.97 -4.54
C VAL A 201 14.11 2.67 -4.68
N HIS A 202 14.78 2.40 -3.56
CA HIS A 202 16.13 1.87 -3.50
C HIS A 202 16.12 0.65 -2.60
N ASP A 203 16.33 -0.52 -3.19
CA ASP A 203 16.29 -1.78 -2.46
C ASP A 203 14.95 -1.94 -1.70
N ASN A 204 14.93 -1.78 -0.37
CA ASN A 204 13.75 -1.93 0.48
C ASN A 204 13.15 -0.60 0.99
N ALA A 205 13.55 0.55 0.45
CA ALA A 205 13.09 1.84 0.96
C ALA A 205 12.60 2.75 -0.16
N MET A 206 11.40 3.31 0.03
CA MET A 206 10.89 4.39 -0.80
C MET A 206 11.24 5.77 -0.21
N ALA A 207 11.30 6.78 -1.07
CA ALA A 207 11.50 8.17 -0.70
C ALA A 207 11.05 9.12 -1.83
N PRO A 208 10.81 10.42 -1.57
CA PRO A 208 10.68 11.41 -2.62
C PRO A 208 11.93 11.45 -3.51
N PHE A 209 11.74 11.72 -4.80
CA PHE A 209 12.81 11.80 -5.78
C PHE A 209 12.93 13.22 -6.34
N SER A 210 14.14 13.77 -6.29
CA SER A 210 14.49 15.09 -6.83
C SER A 210 15.57 15.04 -7.91
N GLY A 211 16.04 13.84 -8.29
CA GLY A 211 17.04 13.66 -9.33
C GLY A 211 16.51 13.99 -10.73
N ALA A 212 17.39 13.99 -11.72
CA ALA A 212 17.00 14.11 -13.12
C ALA A 212 16.23 12.87 -13.59
N ASP A 213 15.34 13.06 -14.56
CA ASP A 213 14.68 11.94 -15.23
C ASP A 213 15.74 11.04 -15.87
N GLY A 214 15.66 9.74 -15.57
CA GLY A 214 16.64 8.75 -16.02
C GLY A 214 15.97 7.53 -16.62
N ASN A 215 16.76 6.69 -17.29
CA ASN A 215 16.31 5.51 -18.03
C ASN A 215 15.76 4.35 -17.16
N LYS A 216 15.38 4.59 -15.89
CA LYS A 216 14.84 3.59 -14.95
C LYS A 216 13.39 3.85 -14.54
N ILE A 217 12.72 4.71 -15.30
CA ILE A 217 11.26 4.84 -15.30
C ILE A 217 10.78 3.88 -16.39
N TYR A 218 10.38 2.67 -15.99
CA TYR A 218 9.74 1.73 -16.90
C TYR A 218 8.23 2.04 -16.94
N GLU A 219 7.61 1.89 -18.10
CA GLU A 219 6.14 1.91 -18.19
C GLU A 219 5.58 0.79 -17.31
N ARG A 220 4.62 1.15 -16.48
CA ARG A 220 3.90 0.22 -15.60
C ARG A 220 2.43 0.44 -15.79
N THR A 221 1.68 -0.64 -15.98
CA THR A 221 0.24 -0.54 -16.08
C THR A 221 -0.35 -0.38 -14.68
N LEU A 222 -1.32 0.52 -14.53
CA LEU A 222 -2.10 0.65 -13.30
C LEU A 222 -3.33 -0.25 -13.38
N ILE A 223 -3.59 -1.01 -12.31
CA ILE A 223 -4.87 -1.67 -12.09
C ILE A 223 -5.46 -1.22 -10.75
N GLY A 224 -6.69 -0.72 -10.80
CA GLY A 224 -7.44 -0.35 -9.60
C GLY A 224 -8.05 -1.58 -8.93
N TRP A 225 -8.19 -1.58 -7.61
CA TRP A 225 -8.69 -2.72 -6.82
C TRP A 225 -10.02 -3.25 -7.35
N ASP A 226 -10.96 -2.36 -7.67
CA ASP A 226 -12.29 -2.72 -8.17
C ASP A 226 -12.28 -3.24 -9.62
N SER A 227 -11.12 -3.22 -10.27
CA SER A 227 -10.87 -3.69 -11.63
C SER A 227 -10.03 -4.97 -11.69
N ILE A 228 -9.57 -5.49 -10.55
CA ILE A 228 -8.84 -6.77 -10.48
C ILE A 228 -9.85 -7.93 -10.58
N PRO A 229 -9.59 -8.95 -11.42
CA PRO A 229 -10.44 -10.15 -11.50
C PRO A 229 -10.57 -10.90 -10.17
N ASP A 230 -11.74 -11.51 -9.93
CA ASP A 230 -12.06 -12.21 -8.68
C ASP A 230 -11.03 -13.30 -8.32
N GLU A 231 -10.55 -14.07 -9.30
CA GLU A 231 -9.51 -15.10 -9.09
C GLU A 231 -8.20 -14.49 -8.58
N ALA A 232 -7.81 -13.34 -9.12
CA ALA A 232 -6.62 -12.63 -8.70
C ALA A 232 -6.80 -11.96 -7.32
N ILE A 233 -7.97 -11.40 -7.03
CA ILE A 233 -8.34 -10.91 -5.69
C ILE A 233 -8.22 -12.04 -4.67
N LYS A 234 -8.76 -13.21 -4.99
CA LYS A 234 -8.69 -14.40 -4.13
C LYS A 234 -7.24 -14.83 -3.90
N ALA A 235 -6.41 -14.86 -4.93
CA ALA A 235 -5.00 -15.20 -4.83
C ALA A 235 -4.21 -14.23 -3.95
N LEU A 236 -4.39 -12.92 -4.16
CA LEU A 236 -3.77 -11.87 -3.35
C LEU A 236 -4.24 -11.90 -1.88
N THR A 237 -5.49 -12.31 -1.64
CA THR A 237 -6.05 -12.40 -0.28
C THR A 237 -5.57 -13.65 0.46
N ASP A 238 -5.44 -14.78 -0.23
CA ASP A 238 -5.07 -16.06 0.38
C ASP A 238 -3.56 -16.20 0.63
N VAL A 239 -2.73 -15.54 -0.20
CA VAL A 239 -1.27 -15.68 -0.12
C VAL A 239 -0.70 -15.13 1.19
N LYS A 240 0.24 -15.87 1.77
CA LYS A 240 1.02 -15.46 2.94
C LYS A 240 2.49 -15.49 2.59
N TYR A 241 3.14 -14.34 2.60
CA TYR A 241 4.59 -14.26 2.45
C TYR A 241 5.28 -14.30 3.81
N GLU A 242 6.51 -14.81 3.86
CA GLU A 242 7.27 -14.96 5.10
C GLU A 242 7.65 -13.61 5.73
N LYS A 243 7.94 -12.60 4.91
CA LYS A 243 8.54 -11.32 5.32
C LYS A 243 7.79 -10.07 4.86
N THR A 244 6.68 -10.24 4.14
CA THR A 244 5.90 -9.12 3.61
C THR A 244 4.44 -9.55 3.51
N GLU A 245 3.58 -8.65 3.06
CA GLU A 245 2.15 -8.92 2.91
C GLU A 245 1.59 -8.06 1.78
N VAL A 246 0.50 -8.50 1.16
CA VAL A 246 -0.20 -7.68 0.17
C VAL A 246 -0.89 -6.53 0.93
N PRO A 247 -0.53 -5.26 0.71
CA PRO A 247 -0.93 -4.19 1.62
C PRO A 247 -2.36 -3.70 1.36
N PHE A 248 -2.91 -3.94 0.17
CA PHE A 248 -4.18 -3.38 -0.30
C PHE A 248 -5.35 -4.37 -0.32
N VAL A 249 -5.16 -5.61 0.14
CA VAL A 249 -6.28 -6.55 0.32
C VAL A 249 -7.13 -6.16 1.54
N GLU A 250 -8.39 -6.60 1.58
CA GLU A 250 -9.35 -6.22 2.61
C GLU A 250 -8.82 -6.37 4.05
N ALA A 251 -8.17 -7.49 4.34
CA ALA A 251 -7.62 -7.77 5.67
C ALA A 251 -6.55 -6.75 6.11
N ASN A 252 -5.90 -6.07 5.16
CA ASN A 252 -4.67 -5.30 5.37
C ASN A 252 -4.83 -3.81 5.08
N PHE A 253 -5.71 -3.45 4.15
CA PHE A 253 -5.79 -2.10 3.59
C PHE A 253 -5.97 -1.01 4.64
N GLN A 254 -6.99 -1.15 5.50
CA GLN A 254 -7.29 -0.09 6.47
C GLN A 254 -6.15 0.12 7.48
N ARG A 255 -5.53 -0.95 7.99
CA ARG A 255 -4.42 -0.80 8.95
C ARG A 255 -3.20 -0.12 8.35
N HIS A 256 -2.92 -0.38 7.06
CA HIS A 256 -1.85 0.29 6.34
C HIS A 256 -2.18 1.75 6.09
N LEU A 257 -3.41 2.04 5.68
CA LEU A 257 -3.87 3.41 5.45
C LEU A 257 -3.84 4.24 6.75
N ASP A 258 -4.27 3.67 7.86
CA ASP A 258 -4.20 4.31 9.18
C ASP A 258 -2.76 4.53 9.66
N ALA A 259 -1.88 3.54 9.45
CA ALA A 259 -0.46 3.66 9.81
C ALA A 259 0.26 4.73 8.96
N ALA A 260 -0.17 4.89 7.71
CA ALA A 260 0.35 5.88 6.78
C ALA A 260 -0.14 7.30 7.09
N TYR A 261 -1.31 7.48 7.72
CA TYR A 261 -1.93 8.78 7.92
C TYR A 261 -1.11 9.73 8.79
N ARG A 262 -1.08 11.02 8.42
CA ARG A 262 -0.58 12.10 9.28
C ARG A 262 -1.49 13.33 9.17
N GLU A 263 -1.88 13.87 10.33
CA GLU A 263 -2.62 15.14 10.39
C GLU A 263 -1.81 16.32 9.81
N SER A 264 -0.49 16.27 9.92
CA SER A 264 0.39 17.36 9.45
C SER A 264 0.27 17.68 7.97
N PHE A 265 -0.17 16.73 7.13
CA PHE A 265 -0.44 17.00 5.72
C PHE A 265 -1.54 18.04 5.51
N TYR A 266 -2.47 18.12 6.46
CA TYR A 266 -3.67 18.91 6.31
C TYR A 266 -3.57 20.28 6.96
N GLY A 267 -2.59 20.61 7.81
CA GLY A 267 -2.28 21.99 8.22
C GLY A 267 -3.46 22.95 8.49
N GLY A 268 -4.58 22.48 9.04
CA GLY A 268 -5.80 23.28 9.27
C GLY A 268 -6.79 23.40 8.09
N LEU A 269 -6.55 22.71 6.98
CA LEU A 269 -7.45 22.59 5.83
C LEU A 269 -8.73 21.84 6.25
N SER A 270 -9.90 22.39 5.93
CA SER A 270 -11.15 21.64 5.99
C SER A 270 -11.31 20.77 4.74
N ASP A 271 -12.11 19.70 4.85
CA ASP A 271 -12.59 19.02 3.64
C ASP A 271 -13.45 19.99 2.82
N GLN A 272 -13.44 19.83 1.49
CA GLN A 272 -14.15 20.71 0.55
C GLN A 272 -13.86 22.19 0.79
N GLN A 273 -12.59 22.53 0.96
CA GLN A 273 -12.19 23.88 1.31
C GLN A 273 -12.73 24.90 0.30
N GLY A 274 -13.39 25.94 0.80
CA GLY A 274 -14.04 26.95 -0.03
C GLY A 274 -15.44 26.56 -0.53
N CYS A 275 -15.96 25.39 -0.17
CA CYS A 275 -17.38 25.10 -0.31
C CYS A 275 -18.15 25.73 0.86
N VAL A 276 -18.67 26.93 0.65
CA VAL A 276 -19.67 27.50 1.55
C VAL A 276 -20.99 26.82 1.21
N GLN A 277 -21.47 25.91 2.05
CA GLN A 277 -22.89 25.58 2.01
C GLN A 277 -23.62 26.82 2.50
N ASP A 278 -24.42 27.44 1.64
CA ASP A 278 -25.39 28.44 2.10
C ASP A 278 -26.31 27.72 3.08
N ASP A 279 -26.04 27.85 4.37
CA ASP A 279 -27.01 27.56 5.40
C ASP A 279 -28.24 28.41 5.07
N ALA A 280 -29.31 27.75 4.62
CA ALA A 280 -30.58 28.40 4.37
C ALA A 280 -30.93 29.31 5.55
N PRO A 281 -31.48 30.52 5.33
CA PRO A 281 -31.79 31.43 6.44
C PRO A 281 -32.63 30.70 7.48
N GLN A 282 -32.14 30.61 8.71
CA GLN A 282 -32.95 30.13 9.82
C GLN A 282 -34.21 30.98 9.87
N GLU A 283 -35.35 30.34 9.65
CA GLU A 283 -36.66 30.96 9.78
C GLU A 283 -36.74 31.59 11.19
N PRO A 284 -37.06 32.89 11.32
CA PRO A 284 -37.01 33.55 12.61
C PRO A 284 -37.96 32.85 13.58
N GLU A 285 -37.42 32.49 14.73
CA GLU A 285 -38.15 31.93 15.87
C GLU A 285 -39.37 32.82 16.16
N LYS A 286 -40.57 32.29 15.89
CA LYS A 286 -41.82 32.94 16.24
C LYS A 286 -41.85 33.08 17.76
N THR A 287 -41.64 34.30 18.24
CA THR A 287 -41.94 34.67 19.61
C THR A 287 -43.47 34.62 19.77
N GLU A 288 -44.01 33.51 20.25
CA GLU A 288 -45.38 33.47 20.76
C GLU A 288 -45.38 34.15 22.13
N GLY A 289 -45.82 35.41 22.13
CA GLY A 289 -46.27 36.11 23.31
C GLY A 289 -47.77 36.37 23.22
N GLN A 290 -48.56 35.59 23.96
CA GLN A 290 -49.69 36.03 24.81
C GLN A 290 -50.31 34.84 25.56
#